data_AF-D5FJ58-F1
#
_entry.id   AF-D5FJ58-F1
#
_cell.length_a   1.000
_cell.length_b   1.000
_cell.length_c   1.000
_cell.angle_alpha   90.00
_cell.angle_beta   90.00
_cell.angle_gamma   90.00
#
_symmetry.space_group_name_H-M   'P 1'
#
loop_
_entity.id
_entity.type
_entity.pdbx_description
1 polymer ?
#
loop_
_entity_poly.entity_id
_entity_poly.type
_entity_poly.pdbx_seq_one_letter_code
_entity_poly.pdbx_strand_id
1 'polypeptide(L)' 'VAITFLLFELEIALLLPLPWASQTTNLKTMLTMALILISLLAASLAYEWTQKGLEWAE' A
#
# COMPACT_ATOMS: atom_id res chain seq x y z
N VAL A 1 -0.61 14.96 -4.24
CA VAL A 1 0.03 15.17 -2.92
C VAL A 1 -0.92 14.96 -1.74
N ALA A 2 -1.83 15.87 -1.38
CA ALA A 2 -2.62 15.70 -0.13
C ALA A 2 -3.60 14.50 -0.16
N ILE A 3 -4.35 14.34 -1.26
CA ILE A 3 -5.27 13.20 -1.43
C ILE A 3 -4.52 11.88 -1.48
N THR A 4 -3.34 11.89 -2.10
CA THR A 4 -2.53 10.68 -2.27
C THR A 4 -1.76 10.31 -1.01
N PHE A 5 -1.36 11.29 -0.20
CA PHE A 5 -0.91 11.07 1.18
C PHE A 5 -2.00 10.41 2.03
N LEU A 6 -3.25 10.87 1.93
CA LEU A 6 -4.37 10.30 2.68
C LEU A 6 -4.72 8.87 2.24
N LEU A 7 -4.64 8.57 0.94
CA LEU A 7 -4.78 7.20 0.41
C LEU A 7 -3.65 6.29 0.89
N PHE A 8 -2.41 6.80 0.91
CA PHE A 8 -1.25 6.05 1.39
C PHE A 8 -1.34 5.72 2.88
N GLU A 9 -1.77 6.69 3.70
CA GLU A 9 -2.02 6.49 5.14
C GLU A 9 -3.10 5.42 5.38
N LEU A 10 -4.17 5.41 4.57
CA LEU A 10 -5.22 4.40 4.65
C LEU A 10 -4.72 3.00 4.27
N GLU A 11 -3.93 2.88 3.21
CA GLU A 11 -3.33 1.61 2.79
C GLU A 11 -2.34 1.07 3.83
N ILE A 12 -1.56 1.94 4.48
CA ILE A 12 -0.67 1.58 5.60
C ILE A 12 -1.49 1.14 6.82
N ALA A 13 -2.58 1.83 7.16
CA ALA A 13 -3.47 1.42 8.25
C ALA A 13 -4.05 0.02 8.01
N LEU A 14 -4.30 -0.34 6.76
CA LEU A 14 -4.81 -1.66 6.36
C LEU A 14 -3.72 -2.75 6.40
N LEU A 15 -2.44 -2.38 6.28
CA LEU A 15 -1.28 -3.27 6.45
C LEU A 15 -0.90 -3.49 7.93
N LEU A 16 -1.23 -2.57 8.84
CA LEU A 16 -0.91 -2.65 10.27
C LEU A 16 -1.33 -3.97 10.98
N PRO A 17 -2.50 -4.59 10.70
CA PRO A 17 -2.90 -5.85 11.34
C PRO A 17 -2.23 -7.11 10.76
N LEU A 18 -1.35 -7.00 9.75
CA LEU A 18 -0.67 -8.15 9.14
C LEU A 18 0.11 -9.04 10.12
N PRO A 19 0.84 -8.50 11.12
CA PRO A 19 1.55 -9.33 12.11
C PRO A 19 0.59 -10.20 12.92
N TRP A 20 -0.62 -9.70 13.21
CA TRP A 20 -1.65 -10.48 13.89
C TRP A 20 -2.32 -11.49 12.93
N ALA A 21 -2.53 -11.11 11.68
CA ALA A 21 -3.05 -12.01 10.64
C ALA A 21 -2.10 -13.18 10.33
N SER A 22 -0.78 -13.00 10.54
CA SER A 22 0.24 -14.04 10.38
C SER A 22 0.09 -15.22 11.34
N GLN A 23 -0.63 -15.04 12.46
CA GLN A 23 -0.89 -16.11 13.41
C GLN A 23 -2.08 -16.99 13.02
N THR A 24 -2.73 -16.74 11.88
CA THR A 24 -3.87 -17.52 11.41
C THR A 24 -3.45 -18.80 10.68
N THR A 25 -4.34 -19.80 10.69
CA THR A 25 -4.10 -21.13 10.13
C THR A 25 -3.85 -21.13 8.61
N ASN A 26 -4.27 -20.08 7.89
CA ASN A 26 -4.15 -19.96 6.44
C ASN A 26 -3.05 -18.98 6.01
N LEU A 27 -1.80 -19.33 6.29
CA LEU A 27 -0.63 -18.49 6.01
C LEU A 27 -0.44 -18.17 4.52
N LYS A 28 -0.76 -19.13 3.63
CA LYS A 28 -0.63 -18.94 2.16
C LYS A 28 -1.57 -17.85 1.65
N THR A 29 -2.82 -17.87 2.07
CA THR A 29 -3.83 -16.88 1.67
C THR A 29 -3.48 -15.50 2.21
N MET A 30 -3.02 -15.43 3.46
CA MET A 30 -2.55 -14.18 4.08
C MET A 30 -1.37 -13.58 3.31
N LEU A 31 -0.35 -14.39 2.98
CA LEU A 31 0.81 -13.94 2.20
C LEU A 31 0.39 -13.40 0.83
N THR A 32 -0.49 -14.11 0.11
CA THR A 32 -0.98 -13.66 -1.19
C THR A 32 -1.73 -12.33 -1.08
N MET A 33 -2.57 -12.14 -0.06
CA MET A 33 -3.29 -10.88 0.16
C MET A 33 -2.34 -9.73 0.52
N ALA A 34 -1.33 -9.99 1.35
CA ALA A 34 -0.31 -9.00 1.70
C ALA A 34 0.49 -8.56 0.46
N LEU A 35 0.91 -9.51 -0.38
CA LEU A 35 1.64 -9.22 -1.62
C LEU A 35 0.79 -8.43 -2.62
N ILE A 36 -0.50 -8.75 -2.75
CA ILE A 36 -1.42 -7.99 -3.61
C ILE A 36 -1.54 -6.55 -3.13
N LEU A 37 -1.76 -6.32 -1.82
CA LEU A 37 -1.87 -4.98 -1.25
C LEU A 37 -0.60 -4.15 -1.45
N ILE A 38 0.57 -4.73 -1.18
CA ILE A 38 1.87 -4.06 -1.39
C ILE A 38 2.09 -3.74 -2.87
N SER A 39 1.69 -4.66 -3.77
CA SER A 39 1.82 -4.45 -5.22
C SER A 39 0.91 -3.33 -5.71
N LEU A 40 -0.31 -3.21 -5.17
CA LEU A 40 -1.23 -2.10 -5.47
C LEU A 40 -0.63 -0.76 -5.00
N LEU A 41 -0.10 -0.70 -3.78
CA LEU A 41 0.54 0.49 -3.23
C LEU A 41 1.73 0.93 -4.10
N ALA A 42 2.58 -0.02 -4.50
CA ALA A 42 3.70 0.26 -5.40
C ALA A 42 3.24 0.73 -6.80
N ALA A 43 2.15 0.16 -7.33
CA ALA A 43 1.58 0.56 -8.61
C ALA A 43 0.97 1.98 -8.56
N SER A 44 0.25 2.31 -7.49
CA SER A 44 -0.31 3.65 -7.24
C SER A 44 0.81 4.70 -7.14
N LEU A 45 1.88 4.40 -6.40
CA LEU A 45 3.05 5.27 -6.28
C LEU A 45 3.78 5.44 -7.63
N ALA A 46 3.98 4.35 -8.38
CA ALA A 46 4.60 4.40 -9.70
C ALA A 46 3.75 5.22 -10.68
N TYR A 47 2.43 5.08 -10.64
CA TYR A 47 1.52 5.88 -11.45
C TYR A 47 1.68 7.38 -11.14
N GLU A 48 1.64 7.77 -9.86
CA GLU A 48 1.88 9.17 -9.48
C GLU A 48 3.27 9.68 -9.88
N TRP A 49 4.29 8.83 -9.75
CA TRP A 49 5.64 9.17 -10.20
C TRP A 49 5.69 9.46 -11.69
N THR A 50 5.06 8.63 -12.51
CA THR A 50 4.99 8.84 -13.97
C THR A 50 4.17 10.06 -14.37
N GLN A 51 3.14 10.42 -13.59
CA GLN A 51 2.29 11.59 -13.82
C GLN A 51 2.90 12.90 -13.30
N LYS A 52 4.20 12.92 -12.94
CA LYS A 52 4.89 14.09 -12.37
C LYS A 52 4.23 14.65 -11.11
N GLY A 53 3.41 13.86 -10.40
CA GLY A 53 2.72 14.30 -9.18
C GLY A 53 3.65 14.53 -7.97
N LEU A 54 4.90 14.07 -8.10
CA LEU A 54 6.00 14.23 -7.15
C LEU A 54 7.04 15.28 -7.62
N GLU A 55 6.76 16.04 -8.68
CA GLU A 55 7.47 17.31 -8.88
C GLU A 55 7.08 18.19 -7.71
N TRP A 56 7.98 18.29 -6.73
CA TRP A 56 7.89 19.28 -5.68
C TRP A 56 7.68 20.61 -6.38
N ALA A 57 6.47 21.16 -6.26
CA ALA A 57 6.20 22.50 -6.72
C ALA A 57 7.14 23.41 -5.90
N GLU A 58 8.21 23.85 -6.54
CA GLU A 58 8.88 25.08 -6.17
C GLU A 58 7.92 26.27 -6.34
#